data_AF-A0A8E2JHI3-F1
#
_entry.id   AF-A0A8E2JHI3-F1
#
_cell.length_a   1.000
_cell.length_b   1.000
_cell.length_c   1.000
_cell.angle_alpha   90.00
_cell.angle_beta   90.00
_cell.angle_gamma   90.00
#
_symmetry.space_group_name_H-M   'P 1'
#
loop_
_entity.id
_entity.type
_entity.pdbx_description
1 polymer ?
#
loop_
_entity_poly.entity_id
_entity_poly.type
_entity_poly.pdbx_seq_one_letter_code
_entity_poly.pdbx_strand_id
1 'polypeptide(L)'
;MSFETTKTTMTRRYGFGSNSLAASIGALKPCMTEAAIRHVDPHRILWLDGNTFTMQWEFFTKASPNCVYALHSYTYIASSLDDKQQSRHYLPSFLVESSRTPIWNGGFGLVYVNSALDANAEDINAARYNVLGAQLDIYNKHKIHWNISTIKDWLARKRKLQLDAWGRYPSKELDAVMNPLYSCGPE
;
A
#
# COMPACT_ATOMS: atom_id res chain seq x y z
N MET A 1 4.08 18.23 -49.04
CA MET A 1 3.69 18.17 -47.61
C MET A 1 4.47 17.02 -46.98
N SER A 2 5.47 17.37 -46.18
CA SER A 2 6.37 16.42 -45.49
C SER A 2 5.73 15.92 -44.20
N PHE A 3 5.76 14.61 -43.97
CA PHE A 3 5.40 14.01 -42.68
C PHE A 3 6.63 14.04 -41.76
N GLU A 4 6.53 14.75 -40.64
CA GLU A 4 7.51 14.71 -39.55
C GLU A 4 7.27 13.46 -38.68
N THR A 5 8.23 12.55 -38.67
CA THR A 5 8.31 11.48 -37.65
C THR A 5 9.05 12.00 -36.43
N THR A 6 8.33 12.28 -35.35
CA THR A 6 8.93 12.62 -34.05
C THR A 6 9.41 11.32 -33.38
N LYS A 7 10.74 11.14 -33.26
CA LYS A 7 11.35 10.07 -32.47
C LYS A 7 11.20 10.40 -30.98
N THR A 8 10.33 9.68 -30.27
CA THR A 8 10.32 9.70 -28.80
C THR A 8 11.42 8.80 -28.28
N THR A 9 12.47 9.39 -27.70
CA THR A 9 13.53 8.66 -27.01
C THR A 9 12.98 8.09 -25.70
N MET A 10 12.89 6.75 -25.62
CA MET A 10 12.41 6.03 -24.44
C MET A 10 13.59 5.83 -23.46
N THR A 11 13.69 6.65 -22.41
CA THR A 11 14.67 6.44 -21.34
C THR A 11 14.18 5.31 -20.43
N ARG A 12 14.79 4.14 -20.52
CA ARG A 12 14.46 2.94 -19.74
C ARG A 12 14.85 3.15 -18.27
N ARG A 13 13.90 3.50 -17.39
CA ARG A 13 14.08 3.39 -15.94
C ARG A 13 13.66 2.00 -15.49
N TYR A 14 14.62 1.20 -15.03
CA TYR A 14 14.37 -0.10 -14.41
C TYR A 14 13.72 0.12 -13.05
N GLY A 15 12.48 -0.33 -12.89
CA GLY A 15 11.80 -0.46 -11.60
C GLY A 15 10.95 -1.72 -11.64
N PHE A 16 11.25 -2.68 -10.76
CA PHE A 16 10.45 -3.87 -10.54
C PHE A 16 9.09 -3.45 -9.95
N GLY A 17 8.01 -3.72 -10.68
CA GLY A 17 6.64 -3.48 -10.22
C GLY A 17 5.73 -3.00 -11.35
N SER A 18 4.83 -3.87 -11.80
CA SER A 18 3.54 -3.63 -12.52
C SER A 18 3.39 -2.53 -13.59
N ASN A 19 4.46 -1.88 -14.06
CA ASN A 19 4.36 -0.73 -14.97
C ASN A 19 4.21 -1.12 -16.44
N SER A 20 4.26 -2.40 -16.80
CA SER A 20 4.20 -2.84 -18.20
C SER A 20 2.78 -2.90 -18.78
N LEU A 21 1.72 -2.97 -17.96
CA LEU A 21 0.35 -3.02 -18.47
C LEU A 21 -0.31 -1.63 -18.61
N ALA A 22 0.06 -0.67 -17.74
CA ALA A 22 -0.53 0.67 -17.74
C ALA A 22 -0.05 1.55 -18.92
N ALA A 23 1.08 1.19 -19.55
CA ALA A 23 1.62 1.94 -20.69
C ALA A 23 0.93 1.60 -22.03
N SER A 24 0.26 0.45 -22.13
CA SER A 24 -0.33 -0.05 -23.40
C SER A 24 -1.81 0.29 -23.56
N ILE A 25 -2.51 0.56 -22.46
CA ILE A 25 -3.89 1.02 -22.42
C ILE A 25 -3.78 2.44 -21.88
N GLY A 26 -3.80 3.45 -22.74
CA GLY A 26 -3.68 4.85 -22.33
C GLY A 26 -4.55 5.09 -21.10
N ALA A 27 -3.90 5.43 -19.97
CA ALA A 27 -4.53 5.46 -18.66
C ALA A 27 -5.89 6.17 -18.76
N LEU A 28 -6.98 5.42 -18.54
CA LEU A 28 -8.33 5.98 -18.49
C LEU A 28 -8.30 7.06 -17.41
N LYS A 29 -8.42 8.32 -17.84
CA LYS A 29 -8.45 9.45 -16.91
C LYS A 29 -9.63 9.24 -15.94
N PRO A 30 -9.44 9.46 -14.62
CA PRO A 30 -10.49 9.22 -13.63
C PRO A 30 -11.84 9.88 -13.96
N CYS A 31 -11.80 11.07 -14.57
CA CYS A 31 -12.99 11.80 -15.00
C CYS A 31 -13.82 11.11 -16.10
N MET A 32 -13.21 10.29 -16.96
CA MET A 32 -13.93 9.55 -18.00
C MET A 32 -14.73 8.39 -17.41
N THR A 33 -14.12 7.66 -16.47
CA THR A 33 -14.77 6.54 -15.77
C THR A 33 -15.90 7.03 -14.87
N GLU A 34 -15.68 8.12 -14.12
CA GLU A 34 -16.73 8.76 -13.32
C GLU A 34 -17.94 9.14 -14.18
N ALA A 35 -17.71 9.86 -15.29
CA ALA A 35 -18.79 10.31 -16.16
C ALA A 35 -19.61 9.15 -16.74
N ALA A 36 -18.95 8.07 -17.16
CA ALA A 36 -19.63 6.88 -17.67
C ALA A 36 -20.49 6.20 -16.60
N ILE A 37 -19.98 6.07 -15.36
CA ILE A 37 -20.76 5.50 -14.26
C ILE A 37 -21.94 6.40 -13.92
N ARG A 38 -21.73 7.72 -13.82
CA ARG A 38 -22.78 8.71 -13.49
C ARG A 38 -23.87 8.81 -14.55
N HIS A 39 -23.55 8.53 -15.81
CA HIS A 39 -24.55 8.47 -16.88
C HIS A 39 -25.57 7.35 -16.66
N VAL A 40 -25.14 6.22 -16.10
CA VAL A 40 -26.00 5.08 -15.79
C VAL A 40 -26.62 5.21 -14.40
N ASP A 41 -25.84 5.67 -13.42
CA ASP A 41 -26.23 5.78 -12.01
C ASP A 41 -25.67 7.08 -11.41
N PRO A 42 -26.48 8.16 -11.39
CA PRO A 42 -26.02 9.46 -10.90
C PRO A 42 -25.85 9.50 -9.37
N HIS A 43 -26.42 8.56 -8.61
CA HIS A 43 -26.54 8.66 -7.16
C HIS A 43 -25.58 7.77 -6.38
N ARG A 44 -24.99 6.74 -7.00
CA ARG A 44 -24.06 5.85 -6.32
C ARG A 44 -22.81 6.56 -5.81
N ILE A 45 -22.46 6.30 -4.56
CA ILE A 45 -21.21 6.79 -3.98
C ILE A 45 -20.05 6.06 -4.68
N LEU A 46 -19.10 6.83 -5.21
CA LEU A 46 -17.90 6.25 -5.83
C LEU A 46 -16.74 6.27 -4.85
N TRP A 47 -16.06 5.14 -4.73
CA TRP A 47 -14.88 4.98 -3.90
C TRP A 47 -13.67 4.99 -4.82
N LEU A 48 -12.86 6.05 -4.72
CA LEU A 48 -11.79 6.34 -5.66
C LEU A 48 -10.44 6.22 -4.96
N ASP A 49 -9.59 5.34 -5.47
CA ASP A 49 -8.27 5.10 -4.91
C ASP A 49 -7.16 5.71 -5.76
N GLY A 50 -6.09 6.15 -5.10
CA GLY A 50 -4.89 6.67 -5.73
C GLY A 50 -4.02 5.56 -6.31
N ASN A 51 -3.20 5.89 -7.30
CA ASN A 51 -2.29 4.92 -7.91
C ASN A 51 -1.10 4.62 -6.99
N THR A 52 -0.38 3.53 -7.26
CA THR A 52 0.87 3.15 -6.58
C THR A 52 0.67 3.10 -5.06
N PHE A 53 -0.25 2.23 -4.63
CA PHE A 53 -0.60 2.09 -3.21
C PHE A 53 -1.00 3.44 -2.59
N THR A 54 -1.79 4.22 -3.32
CA THR A 54 -2.41 5.46 -2.82
C THR A 54 -1.42 6.61 -2.59
N MET A 55 -0.19 6.46 -3.10
CA MET A 55 0.85 7.48 -3.03
C MET A 55 0.75 8.50 -4.16
N GLN A 56 0.14 8.14 -5.29
CA GLN A 56 0.08 9.00 -6.48
C GLN A 56 -1.36 9.44 -6.79
N TRP A 57 -1.55 10.76 -6.78
CA TRP A 57 -2.84 11.44 -7.00
C TRP A 57 -2.84 12.41 -8.18
N GLU A 58 -1.78 12.39 -9.01
CA GLU A 58 -1.52 13.39 -10.07
C GLU A 58 -2.64 13.51 -11.12
N PHE A 59 -3.45 12.47 -11.29
CA PHE A 59 -4.58 12.45 -12.21
C PHE A 59 -5.89 12.98 -11.60
N PHE A 60 -5.88 13.28 -10.30
CA PHE A 60 -6.98 13.91 -9.59
C PHE A 60 -6.65 15.38 -9.40
N THR A 61 -7.11 16.22 -10.32
CA THR A 61 -6.89 17.67 -10.28
C THR A 61 -7.98 18.42 -9.52
N LYS A 62 -9.14 17.77 -9.31
CA LYS A 62 -10.29 18.31 -8.59
C LYS A 62 -11.05 17.18 -7.92
N ALA A 63 -11.59 17.46 -6.73
CA ALA A 63 -12.50 16.55 -6.05
C ALA A 63 -13.82 16.40 -6.83
N SER A 64 -14.25 15.16 -7.03
CA SER A 64 -15.51 14.80 -7.70
C SER A 64 -16.66 14.75 -6.68
N PRO A 65 -17.88 15.19 -7.06
CA PRO A 65 -19.02 15.17 -6.15
C PRO A 65 -19.48 13.73 -5.85
N ASN A 66 -20.01 13.53 -4.63
CA ASN A 66 -20.55 12.24 -4.20
C ASN A 66 -19.54 11.08 -4.33
N CYS A 67 -18.28 11.39 -4.04
CA CYS A 67 -17.16 10.45 -4.01
C CYS A 67 -16.55 10.39 -2.62
N VAL A 68 -15.96 9.24 -2.30
CA VAL A 68 -15.10 9.02 -1.14
C VAL A 68 -13.72 8.68 -1.67
N TYR A 69 -12.70 9.36 -1.17
CA TYR A 69 -11.32 9.07 -1.57
C TYR A 69 -10.72 8.02 -0.63
N ALA A 70 -10.37 6.87 -1.21
CA ALA A 70 -9.77 5.77 -0.50
C ALA A 70 -8.25 5.92 -0.44
N LEU A 71 -7.63 5.45 0.63
CA LEU A 71 -6.17 5.34 0.74
C LEU A 71 -5.75 4.08 1.51
N HIS A 72 -4.49 3.67 1.36
CA HIS A 72 -3.88 2.54 2.06
C HIS A 72 -2.48 2.93 2.55
N SER A 73 -2.37 3.22 3.85
CA SER A 73 -1.15 3.78 4.46
C SER A 73 -0.37 2.75 5.26
N TYR A 74 0.31 1.83 4.57
CA TYR A 74 1.25 0.94 5.22
C TYR A 74 2.62 1.61 5.36
N THR A 75 3.20 1.54 6.54
CA THR A 75 4.58 1.97 6.78
C THR A 75 5.42 0.79 7.25
N TYR A 76 6.62 0.71 6.71
CA TYR A 76 7.67 -0.19 7.20
C TYR A 76 8.62 0.52 8.17
N ILE A 77 8.49 1.84 8.28
CA ILE A 77 9.42 2.70 9.00
C ILE A 77 8.93 2.80 10.45
N ALA A 78 9.61 2.07 11.34
CA ALA A 78 9.38 2.13 12.78
C ALA A 78 10.05 3.35 13.45
N SER A 79 10.52 4.35 12.68
CA SER A 79 11.48 5.35 13.16
C SER A 79 11.15 6.80 12.81
N SER A 80 11.23 7.67 13.83
CA SER A 80 11.80 9.03 13.88
C SER A 80 11.46 10.07 12.81
N LEU A 81 10.40 9.90 12.00
CA LEU A 81 9.92 10.98 11.15
C LEU A 81 9.28 12.07 12.02
N ASP A 82 9.56 13.34 11.72
CA ASP A 82 8.85 14.45 12.37
C ASP A 82 7.37 14.47 11.94
N ASP A 83 6.51 15.17 12.71
CA ASP A 83 5.05 15.25 12.45
C ASP A 83 4.71 15.65 11.00
N LYS A 84 5.53 16.49 10.38
CA LYS A 84 5.30 17.01 9.02
C LYS A 84 5.68 15.98 7.96
N GLN A 85 6.73 15.20 8.19
CA GLN A 85 7.11 14.06 7.35
C GLN A 85 6.10 12.93 7.47
N GLN A 86 5.65 12.62 8.69
CA GLN A 86 4.59 11.62 8.93
C GLN A 86 3.29 12.02 8.23
N SER A 87 2.86 13.27 8.40
CA SER A 87 1.63 13.77 7.75
C SER A 87 1.69 13.65 6.23
N ARG A 88 2.81 14.00 5.59
CA ARG A 88 2.98 13.85 4.13
C ARG A 88 3.06 12.40 3.67
N HIS A 89 3.56 11.51 4.52
CA HIS A 89 3.66 10.09 4.21
C HIS A 89 2.28 9.41 4.26
N TYR A 90 1.46 9.73 5.27
CA TYR A 90 0.15 9.11 5.46
C TYR A 90 -0.99 9.83 4.73
N LEU A 91 -0.82 11.11 4.42
CA LEU A 91 -1.85 11.94 3.81
C LEU A 91 -1.27 12.81 2.68
N PRO A 92 -1.31 12.33 1.44
CA PRO A 92 -0.95 13.11 0.24
C PRO A 92 -1.64 14.47 0.17
N SER A 93 -0.95 15.49 -0.36
CA SER A 93 -1.45 16.87 -0.40
C SER A 93 -2.81 17.03 -1.08
N PHE A 94 -3.05 16.30 -2.18
CA PHE A 94 -4.35 16.30 -2.86
C PHE A 94 -5.49 15.95 -1.89
N LEU A 95 -5.28 14.96 -1.02
CA LEU A 95 -6.29 14.55 -0.06
C LEU A 95 -6.54 15.63 1.00
N VAL A 96 -5.49 16.30 1.46
CA VAL A 96 -5.61 17.45 2.37
C VAL A 96 -6.41 18.58 1.72
N GLU A 97 -6.09 18.93 0.47
CA GLU A 97 -6.81 19.95 -0.30
C GLU A 97 -8.27 19.53 -0.56
N SER A 98 -8.50 18.24 -0.75
CA SER A 98 -9.82 17.66 -0.94
C SER A 98 -10.63 17.53 0.35
N SER A 99 -10.11 17.93 1.52
CA SER A 99 -10.66 17.69 2.88
C SER A 99 -12.14 18.03 3.11
N ARG A 100 -12.80 18.74 2.19
CA ARG A 100 -14.28 18.86 2.16
C ARG A 100 -14.99 17.61 1.65
N THR A 101 -14.23 16.63 1.15
CA THR A 101 -14.69 15.34 0.64
C THR A 101 -14.31 14.26 1.65
N PRO A 102 -15.19 13.29 1.93
CA PRO A 102 -14.85 12.20 2.83
C PRO A 102 -13.63 11.42 2.36
N ILE A 103 -12.74 11.12 3.30
CA ILE A 103 -11.56 10.29 3.09
C ILE A 103 -11.72 9.02 3.92
N TRP A 104 -11.41 7.88 3.30
CA TRP A 104 -11.44 6.58 3.94
C TRP A 104 -10.10 5.85 3.78
N ASN A 105 -9.48 5.44 4.88
CA ASN A 105 -8.37 4.52 4.82
C ASN A 105 -8.87 3.07 4.84
N GLY A 106 -8.74 2.38 3.71
CA GLY A 106 -9.17 1.00 3.45
C GLY A 106 -8.30 -0.07 4.09
N GLY A 107 -7.09 0.29 4.53
CA GLY A 107 -6.16 -0.64 5.13
C GLY A 107 -4.85 0.04 5.47
N PHE A 108 -4.55 0.01 6.75
CA PHE A 108 -3.27 0.40 7.32
C PHE A 108 -2.90 -0.57 8.43
N GLY A 109 -1.66 -0.49 8.90
CA GLY A 109 -1.17 -1.28 10.01
C GLY A 109 0.31 -1.55 9.90
N LEU A 110 0.85 -2.05 11.00
CA LEU A 110 2.25 -2.43 11.13
C LEU A 110 2.34 -3.95 11.22
N VAL A 111 3.41 -4.50 10.65
CA VAL A 111 3.73 -5.92 10.83
C VAL A 111 4.47 -6.05 12.15
N TYR A 112 3.89 -6.72 13.14
CA TYR A 112 4.53 -6.97 14.42
C TYR A 112 5.49 -8.17 14.36
N VAL A 113 6.64 -8.03 15.03
CA VAL A 113 7.66 -9.09 15.13
C VAL A 113 7.29 -10.08 16.24
N ASN A 114 7.81 -11.31 16.12
CA ASN A 114 7.48 -12.38 17.05
C ASN A 114 8.54 -12.44 18.16
N SER A 115 8.12 -12.32 19.42
CA SER A 115 9.03 -12.39 20.57
C SER A 115 9.76 -13.73 20.70
N ALA A 116 9.22 -14.80 20.13
CA ALA A 116 9.90 -16.10 20.11
C ALA A 116 11.10 -16.16 19.14
N LEU A 117 11.27 -15.17 18.25
CA LEU A 117 12.20 -15.24 17.12
C LEU A 117 13.06 -14.00 16.94
N ASP A 118 12.58 -12.85 17.43
CA ASP A 118 13.28 -11.59 17.35
C ASP A 118 13.67 -11.19 18.79
N ALA A 119 14.98 -11.21 19.11
CA ALA A 119 15.48 -10.93 20.47
C ALA A 119 15.05 -9.55 21.03
N ASN A 120 14.84 -8.57 20.15
CA ASN A 120 14.42 -7.21 20.49
C ASN A 120 12.94 -6.96 20.18
N ALA A 121 12.11 -8.01 20.15
CA ALA A 121 10.71 -7.88 19.71
C ALA A 121 9.89 -6.89 20.52
N GLU A 122 10.15 -6.79 21.82
CA GLU A 122 9.45 -5.85 22.70
C GLU A 122 9.72 -4.41 22.29
N ASP A 123 11.00 -4.02 22.19
CA ASP A 123 11.39 -2.67 21.77
C ASP A 123 10.89 -2.33 20.37
N ILE A 124 11.02 -3.27 19.43
CA ILE A 124 10.56 -3.09 18.05
C ILE A 124 9.04 -2.90 18.00
N ASN A 125 8.28 -3.71 18.73
CA ASN A 125 6.82 -3.61 18.75
C ASN A 125 6.35 -2.38 19.53
N ALA A 126 7.05 -1.97 20.60
CA ALA A 126 6.80 -0.73 21.33
C ALA A 126 6.96 0.50 20.42
N ALA A 127 8.05 0.57 19.66
CA ALA A 127 8.24 1.63 18.66
C ALA A 127 7.12 1.66 17.61
N ARG A 128 6.66 0.48 17.17
CA ARG A 128 5.53 0.36 16.24
C ARG A 128 4.20 0.83 16.85
N TYR A 129 3.93 0.54 18.12
CA TYR A 129 2.73 1.07 18.78
C TYR A 129 2.73 2.61 18.81
N ASN A 130 3.89 3.24 19.02
CA ASN A 130 4.02 4.70 18.97
C ASN A 130 3.73 5.24 17.56
N VAL A 131 4.25 4.59 16.52
CA VAL A 131 3.95 4.96 15.12
C VAL A 131 2.46 4.81 14.80
N LEU A 132 1.81 3.73 15.27
CA LEU A 132 0.38 3.54 15.11
C LEU A 132 -0.40 4.67 15.79
N GLY A 133 -0.02 5.05 17.02
CA GLY A 133 -0.62 6.18 17.74
C GLY A 133 -0.54 7.49 16.94
N ALA A 134 0.65 7.84 16.47
CA ALA A 134 0.86 9.06 15.68
C ALA A 134 0.05 9.06 14.36
N GLN A 135 -0.08 7.90 13.72
CA GLN A 135 -0.91 7.75 12.52
C GLN A 135 -2.41 7.94 12.84
N LEU A 136 -2.90 7.40 13.96
CA LEU A 136 -4.27 7.61 14.42
C LEU A 136 -4.55 9.07 14.79
N ASP A 137 -3.56 9.78 15.35
CA ASP A 137 -3.68 11.21 15.64
C ASP A 137 -3.87 12.04 14.37
N ILE A 138 -3.14 11.71 13.29
CA ILE A 138 -3.33 12.31 11.97
C ILE A 138 -4.75 12.06 11.46
N TYR A 139 -5.26 10.84 11.60
CA TYR A 139 -6.62 10.51 11.15
C TYR A 139 -7.68 11.26 11.96
N ASN A 140 -7.51 11.37 13.28
CA ASN A 140 -8.43 12.14 14.11
C ASN A 140 -8.38 13.65 13.79
N LYS A 141 -7.19 14.19 13.54
CA LYS A 141 -6.98 15.59 13.16
C LYS A 141 -7.67 15.93 11.84
N HIS A 142 -7.55 15.05 10.84
CA HIS A 142 -8.10 15.27 9.50
C HIS A 142 -9.47 14.63 9.29
N LYS A 143 -10.10 14.07 10.34
CA LYS A 143 -11.41 13.40 10.30
C LYS A 143 -11.47 12.29 9.24
N ILE A 144 -10.39 11.54 9.12
CA ILE A 144 -10.27 10.42 8.20
C ILE A 144 -10.90 9.19 8.86
N HIS A 145 -11.85 8.58 8.15
CA HIS A 145 -12.44 7.31 8.56
C HIS A 145 -11.52 6.16 8.18
N TRP A 146 -11.51 5.06 8.93
CA TRP A 146 -10.55 4.00 8.70
C TRP A 146 -11.06 2.63 9.11
N ASN A 147 -10.56 1.59 8.44
CA ASN A 147 -10.57 0.21 8.94
C ASN A 147 -9.12 -0.30 9.05
N ILE A 148 -8.81 -0.91 10.20
CA ILE A 148 -7.52 -1.56 10.38
C ILE A 148 -7.59 -2.98 9.80
N SER A 149 -6.79 -3.23 8.77
CA SER A 149 -6.71 -4.55 8.14
C SER A 149 -5.60 -5.35 8.80
N THR A 150 -5.94 -6.16 9.81
CA THR A 150 -4.99 -7.13 10.35
C THR A 150 -4.99 -8.35 9.45
N ILE A 151 -3.96 -8.49 8.60
CA ILE A 151 -3.76 -9.66 7.75
C ILE A 151 -3.31 -10.91 8.55
N LYS A 152 -3.71 -11.03 9.83
CA LYS A 152 -3.20 -12.05 10.77
C LYS A 152 -3.40 -13.47 10.25
N ASP A 153 -4.59 -13.79 9.76
CA ASP A 153 -4.90 -15.14 9.26
C ASP A 153 -4.14 -15.46 7.97
N TRP A 154 -4.03 -14.47 7.09
CA TRP A 154 -3.23 -14.58 5.86
C TRP A 154 -1.74 -14.72 6.16
N LEU A 155 -1.22 -13.98 7.15
CA LEU A 155 0.16 -14.10 7.63
C LEU A 155 0.40 -15.46 8.27
N ALA A 156 -0.53 -15.98 9.06
CA ALA A 156 -0.42 -17.31 9.66
C ALA A 156 -0.32 -18.39 8.56
N ARG A 157 -1.15 -18.29 7.52
CA ARG A 157 -1.08 -19.19 6.35
C ARG A 157 0.24 -19.04 5.60
N LYS A 158 0.68 -17.80 5.32
CA LYS A 158 1.97 -17.55 4.66
C LYS A 158 3.16 -18.10 5.45
N ARG A 159 3.18 -17.91 6.77
CA ARG A 159 4.22 -18.47 7.66
C ARG A 159 4.20 -19.99 7.66
N LYS A 160 3.02 -20.61 7.77
CA LYS A 160 2.88 -22.07 7.71
C LYS A 160 3.42 -22.64 6.39
N LEU A 161 3.22 -21.92 5.29
CA LEU A 161 3.64 -22.34 3.95
C LEU A 161 5.02 -21.79 3.55
N GLN A 162 5.71 -21.05 4.44
CA GLN A 162 6.94 -20.32 4.15
C GLN A 162 6.93 -19.51 2.83
N LEU A 163 5.80 -18.84 2.55
CA LEU A 163 5.63 -17.98 1.38
C LEU A 163 6.08 -16.53 1.63
N ASP A 164 6.72 -16.28 2.77
CA ASP A 164 7.44 -15.04 3.04
C ASP A 164 8.90 -15.15 2.59
N ALA A 165 9.54 -14.01 2.33
CA ALA A 165 10.86 -13.96 1.71
C ALA A 165 11.87 -14.85 2.47
N TRP A 166 12.22 -15.98 1.85
CA TRP A 166 13.28 -16.92 2.25
C TRP A 166 13.15 -17.57 3.64
N GLY A 167 11.95 -18.04 4.02
CA GLY A 167 11.83 -19.02 5.10
C GLY A 167 12.24 -18.49 6.48
N ARG A 168 11.88 -17.24 6.78
CA ARG A 168 12.24 -16.53 8.02
C ARG A 168 11.82 -17.25 9.30
N TYR A 169 10.87 -18.18 9.20
CA TYR A 169 10.25 -18.89 10.33
C TYR A 169 10.46 -20.40 10.21
N PRO A 170 10.93 -21.10 11.26
CA PRO A 170 11.07 -22.56 11.24
C PRO A 170 9.75 -23.25 10.85
N SER A 171 9.81 -24.23 9.96
CA SER A 171 8.66 -25.07 9.57
C SER A 171 9.06 -26.53 9.58
N LYS A 172 8.42 -27.30 10.45
CA LYS A 172 8.65 -28.76 10.53
C LYS A 172 8.31 -29.45 9.21
N GLU A 173 7.27 -28.99 8.53
CA GLU A 173 6.83 -29.52 7.24
C GLU A 173 7.87 -29.26 6.15
N LEU A 174 8.47 -28.06 6.11
CA LEU A 174 9.54 -27.79 5.16
C LEU A 174 10.83 -28.54 5.54
N ASP A 175 11.21 -28.52 6.81
CA ASP A 175 12.39 -29.24 7.31
C ASP A 175 12.30 -30.73 6.95
N ALA A 176 11.13 -31.36 7.05
CA ALA A 176 10.92 -32.74 6.65
C ALA A 176 11.15 -32.99 5.15
N VAL A 177 10.83 -32.02 4.29
CA VAL A 177 11.03 -32.11 2.82
C VAL A 177 12.48 -31.81 2.44
N MET A 178 13.06 -30.80 3.08
CA MET A 178 14.32 -30.21 2.67
C MET A 178 15.51 -30.90 3.33
N ASN A 179 15.41 -31.33 4.59
CA ASN A 179 16.52 -32.00 5.31
C ASN A 179 17.10 -33.20 4.56
N PRO A 180 16.30 -34.12 3.97
CA PRO A 180 16.84 -35.24 3.20
C PRO A 180 17.65 -34.85 1.96
N LEU A 181 17.52 -33.61 1.47
CA LEU A 181 18.18 -33.14 0.25
C LEU A 181 19.60 -32.60 0.51
N TYR A 182 19.90 -32.14 1.73
CA TYR A 182 21.21 -31.56 2.09
C TYR A 182 21.86 -32.19 3.33
N SER A 183 21.17 -33.10 4.02
CA SER A 183 21.88 -34.04 4.89
C SER A 183 22.47 -35.15 4.01
N CYS A 184 23.77 -35.03 3.69
CA CYS A 184 24.51 -36.20 3.22
C CYS A 184 24.35 -37.29 4.28
N GLY A 185 24.01 -38.51 3.83
CA GLY A 185 23.87 -39.67 4.72
C GLY A 185 25.14 -39.91 5.56
N PRO A 186 25.04 -40.68 6.65
CA PRO A 186 26.19 -40.92 7.54
C PRO A 186 27.38 -41.48 6.75
N GLU A 187 28.58 -40.94 7.03
CA GLU A 187 29.87 -41.48 6.58
C GLU A 187 30.10 -42.92 7.03
#